data_AF-A0A816GV16-F1
#
_entry.id   AF-A0A816GV16-F1
#
_cell.length_a   1.000
_cell.length_b   1.000
_cell.length_c   1.000
_cell.angle_alpha   90.00
_cell.angle_beta   90.00
_cell.angle_gamma   90.00
#
_symmetry.space_group_name_H-M   'P 1'
#
loop_
_entity.id
_entity.type
_entity.pdbx_description
1 polymer ?
#
loop_
_entity_poly.entity_id
_entity_poly.type
_entity_poly.pdbx_seq_one_letter_code
_entity_poly.pdbx_strand_id
1 'polypeptide(L)'
;MTSVLDTPCHQERPSLLSASSGYENYRGFLNLLYVILGIGSCRLVLENIIQYGLLVEFDWPIRFLQDPTNWPSVLLILLVNGFILFDFALEKRLSQLQQSSPKVENQYVFIQSLNLFMILVFPATYIYWRQPNPVGAFIAVCIYSVVFLKLFSYIHVNHRCRQALIEKKNDSHEKAPHPKGPIVYPNNLSYTNLYYFMFAPTLCYELNFPRSPRIRKRFILRRCGEILVLLSLQYCLGQQWILPILRTLDRPLNQYSTLQNVERLLRLALPNHLLWLILFYVYFHSTLNLLAELLRFGDRLFYRDWWNATDLYEFWNRWNT
;
A
#
# COMPACT_ATOMS: atom_id res chain seq x y z
N MET A 1 -29.51 66.53 -7.92
CA MET A 1 -29.04 65.86 -6.68
C MET A 1 -30.04 64.78 -6.33
N THR A 2 -29.88 63.60 -6.93
CA THR A 2 -30.73 62.42 -6.69
C THR A 2 -30.11 61.57 -5.59
N SER A 3 -30.89 61.30 -4.56
CA SER A 3 -30.51 60.65 -3.31
C SER A 3 -30.01 59.22 -3.54
N VAL A 4 -28.70 59.04 -3.38
CA VAL A 4 -28.08 57.73 -3.11
C VAL A 4 -28.33 57.41 -1.64
N LEU A 5 -29.56 57.02 -1.28
CA LEU A 5 -29.93 56.71 0.11
C LEU A 5 -29.93 55.21 0.41
N ASP A 6 -30.01 54.34 -0.61
CA ASP A 6 -30.07 52.89 -0.40
C ASP A 6 -29.08 52.16 -1.33
N THR A 7 -28.00 51.65 -0.73
CA THR A 7 -27.05 50.73 -1.38
C THR A 7 -27.32 49.33 -0.84
N PRO A 8 -27.96 48.43 -1.61
CA PRO A 8 -28.34 47.12 -1.10
C PRO A 8 -27.10 46.29 -0.74
N CYS A 9 -27.00 45.90 0.53
CA CYS A 9 -25.94 45.04 1.04
C CYS A 9 -26.22 43.54 0.87
N HIS A 10 -27.47 43.20 0.52
CA HIS A 10 -27.92 41.84 0.29
C HIS A 10 -27.83 41.47 -1.19
N GLN A 11 -27.34 40.26 -1.44
CA GLN A 11 -27.21 39.68 -2.79
C GLN A 11 -27.88 38.31 -2.78
N GLU A 12 -28.49 37.94 -3.90
CA GLU A 12 -28.98 36.57 -4.11
C GLU A 12 -27.77 35.64 -4.19
N ARG A 13 -27.60 34.81 -3.16
CA ARG A 13 -26.52 33.82 -3.09
C ARG A 13 -27.02 32.56 -2.42
N PRO A 14 -26.70 31.37 -2.97
CA PRO A 14 -27.03 30.11 -2.34
C PRO A 14 -26.25 29.94 -1.02
N SER A 15 -26.75 29.09 -0.12
CA SER A 15 -26.00 28.72 1.08
C SER A 15 -24.76 27.90 0.70
N LEU A 16 -23.67 28.01 1.47
CA LEU A 16 -22.39 27.35 1.17
C LEU A 16 -22.46 25.82 1.07
N LEU A 17 -23.44 25.18 1.72
CA LEU A 17 -23.65 23.73 1.66
C LEU A 17 -24.72 23.33 0.63
N SER A 18 -25.32 24.30 -0.07
CA SER A 18 -26.27 24.01 -1.15
C SER A 18 -25.52 23.45 -2.35
N ALA A 19 -26.11 22.45 -3.02
CA ALA A 19 -25.55 21.86 -4.23
C ALA A 19 -25.31 22.89 -5.36
N SER A 20 -26.10 23.97 -5.40
CA SER A 20 -25.97 25.08 -6.35
C SER A 20 -24.85 26.08 -6.04
N SER A 21 -24.17 25.96 -4.89
CA SER A 21 -23.15 26.92 -4.47
C SER A 21 -21.78 26.73 -5.13
N GLY A 22 -21.50 25.53 -5.67
CA GLY A 22 -20.19 25.19 -6.23
C GLY A 22 -19.04 25.24 -5.21
N TYR A 23 -19.33 25.25 -3.90
CA TYR A 23 -18.30 25.33 -2.87
C TYR A 23 -17.63 23.98 -2.64
N GLU A 24 -16.30 23.92 -2.81
CA GLU A 24 -15.52 22.67 -2.73
C GLU A 24 -14.51 22.63 -1.58
N ASN A 25 -14.33 23.72 -0.83
CA ASN A 25 -13.27 23.81 0.18
C ASN A 25 -13.69 23.36 1.59
N TYR A 26 -13.67 22.06 1.84
CA TYR A 26 -14.07 21.45 3.12
C TYR A 26 -12.91 21.19 4.10
N ARG A 27 -11.75 21.83 3.89
CA ARG A 27 -10.54 21.60 4.73
C ARG A 27 -10.79 21.87 6.22
N GLY A 28 -11.66 22.81 6.55
CA GLY A 28 -12.03 23.13 7.93
C GLY A 28 -12.66 21.94 8.67
N PHE A 29 -13.57 21.21 8.02
CA PHE A 29 -14.20 20.02 8.61
C PHE A 29 -13.19 18.90 8.83
N LEU A 30 -12.25 18.69 7.90
CA LEU A 30 -11.18 17.71 8.08
C LEU A 30 -10.27 18.08 9.25
N ASN A 31 -9.90 19.35 9.40
CA ASN A 31 -9.11 19.81 10.54
C ASN A 31 -9.86 19.60 11.87
N LEU A 32 -11.15 19.93 11.91
CA LEU A 32 -11.99 19.70 13.09
C LEU A 32 -12.05 18.21 13.44
N LEU A 33 -12.23 17.34 12.43
CA LEU A 33 -12.22 15.89 12.60
C LEU A 33 -10.89 15.41 13.18
N TYR A 34 -9.75 15.88 12.65
CA TYR A 34 -8.44 15.52 13.21
C TYR A 34 -8.25 15.97 14.65
N VAL A 35 -8.76 17.15 15.02
CA VAL A 35 -8.68 17.64 16.40
C VAL A 35 -9.53 16.77 17.33
N ILE A 36 -10.77 16.47 16.97
CA ILE A 36 -11.67 15.63 17.76
C ILE A 36 -11.08 14.23 17.95
N LEU A 37 -10.61 13.60 16.86
CA LEU A 37 -9.98 12.28 16.90
C LEU A 37 -8.69 12.32 17.73
N GLY A 38 -7.86 13.33 17.54
CA GLY A 38 -6.61 13.48 18.28
C GLY A 38 -6.84 13.57 19.78
N ILE A 39 -7.76 14.44 20.23
CA ILE A 39 -8.09 14.58 21.65
C ILE A 39 -8.65 13.27 22.23
N GLY A 40 -9.59 12.64 21.53
CA GLY A 40 -10.19 11.38 21.97
C GLY A 40 -9.18 10.23 22.09
N SER A 41 -8.33 10.05 21.08
CA SER A 41 -7.33 8.99 21.05
C SER A 41 -6.14 9.25 21.98
N CYS A 42 -5.68 10.49 22.13
CA CYS A 42 -4.59 10.81 23.06
C CYS A 42 -4.97 10.46 24.50
N ARG A 43 -6.22 10.72 24.90
CA ARG A 43 -6.71 10.30 26.22
C ARG A 43 -6.62 8.78 26.41
N LEU A 44 -7.07 8.01 25.42
CA LEU A 44 -7.06 6.53 25.48
C LEU A 44 -5.63 5.96 25.51
N VAL A 45 -4.73 6.50 24.69
CA VAL A 45 -3.31 6.08 24.69
C VAL A 45 -2.67 6.39 26.05
N LEU A 46 -2.94 7.57 26.60
CA LEU A 46 -2.41 7.98 27.90
C LEU A 46 -2.95 7.10 29.03
N GLU A 47 -4.25 6.81 29.05
CA GLU A 47 -4.87 5.88 30.01
C GLU A 47 -4.24 4.47 29.91
N ASN A 48 -4.04 3.95 28.70
CA ASN A 48 -3.40 2.64 28.50
C ASN A 48 -1.94 2.62 28.99
N ILE A 49 -1.15 3.66 28.70
CA ILE A 49 0.24 3.76 29.18
C ILE A 49 0.28 3.87 30.70
N ILE A 50 -0.64 4.61 31.32
CA ILE A 50 -0.72 4.76 32.77
C ILE A 50 -1.14 3.44 33.45
N GLN A 51 -2.13 2.73 32.91
CA GLN A 51 -2.67 1.51 33.52
C GLN A 51 -1.78 0.29 33.31
N TYR A 52 -1.25 0.11 32.09
CA TYR A 52 -0.56 -1.12 31.70
C TYR A 52 0.94 -0.93 31.44
N GLY A 53 1.45 0.31 31.47
CA GLY A 53 2.81 0.61 31.05
C GLY A 53 3.03 0.34 29.56
N LEU A 54 4.31 0.26 29.16
CA LEU A 54 4.69 -0.22 27.83
C LEU A 54 4.66 -1.75 27.82
N LEU A 55 3.56 -2.33 27.37
CA LEU A 55 3.37 -3.79 27.22
C LEU A 55 4.19 -4.43 26.08
N VAL A 56 5.02 -3.66 25.37
CA VAL A 56 5.80 -4.16 24.23
C VAL A 56 7.12 -4.73 24.73
N GLU A 57 7.20 -6.06 24.80
CA GLU A 57 8.47 -6.77 25.01
C GLU A 57 9.31 -6.73 23.73
N PHE A 58 10.53 -6.21 23.82
CA PHE A 58 11.48 -6.13 22.69
C PHE A 58 12.29 -7.41 22.47
N ASP A 59 12.01 -8.48 23.22
CA ASP A 59 12.76 -9.74 23.17
C ASP A 59 12.37 -10.65 22.01
N TRP A 60 11.32 -10.28 21.26
CA TRP A 60 10.80 -11.08 20.14
C TRP A 60 11.84 -11.42 19.06
N PRO A 61 12.83 -10.55 18.68
CA PRO A 61 13.83 -10.92 17.67
C PRO A 61 14.77 -12.01 18.19
N ILE A 62 15.10 -12.00 19.48
CA ILE A 62 15.94 -13.00 20.12
C ILE A 62 15.20 -14.35 20.16
N ARG A 63 13.92 -14.34 20.55
CA ARG A 63 13.05 -15.53 20.53
C ARG A 63 12.88 -16.09 19.11
N PHE A 64 12.82 -15.22 18.09
CA PHE A 64 12.77 -15.63 16.69
C PHE A 64 14.06 -16.32 16.23
N LEU A 65 15.23 -15.78 16.61
CA LEU A 65 16.53 -16.35 16.24
C LEU A 65 16.78 -17.71 16.89
N GLN A 66 16.25 -17.93 18.09
CA GLN A 66 16.35 -19.22 18.80
C GLN A 66 15.54 -20.30 18.09
N ASP A 67 14.27 -20.03 17.77
CA ASP A 67 13.39 -20.98 17.10
C ASP A 67 12.57 -20.31 15.96
N PRO A 68 13.12 -20.24 14.73
CA PRO A 68 12.43 -19.64 13.59
C PRO A 68 11.12 -20.35 13.21
N THR A 69 11.02 -21.64 13.52
CA THR A 69 9.83 -22.46 13.25
C THR A 69 8.63 -22.07 14.11
N ASN A 70 8.86 -21.42 15.25
CA ASN A 70 7.78 -20.97 16.14
C ASN A 70 7.06 -19.72 15.59
N TRP A 71 7.65 -19.04 14.60
CA TRP A 71 7.09 -17.85 13.97
C TRP A 71 6.94 -18.05 12.44
N PRO A 72 6.04 -18.96 12.03
CA PRO A 72 5.86 -19.35 10.62
C PRO A 72 5.61 -18.17 9.67
N SER A 73 4.87 -17.14 10.10
CA SER A 73 4.60 -15.96 9.26
C SER A 73 5.86 -15.11 9.00
N VAL A 74 6.74 -14.96 9.99
CA VAL A 74 7.99 -14.20 9.83
C VAL A 74 8.94 -14.94 8.92
N LEU A 75 9.06 -16.26 9.10
CA LEU A 75 9.84 -17.12 8.21
C LEU A 75 9.34 -17.00 6.76
N LEU A 76 8.02 -17.03 6.55
CA LEU A 76 7.42 -16.88 5.23
C LEU A 76 7.79 -15.54 4.59
N ILE A 77 7.71 -14.43 5.35
CA ILE A 77 8.11 -13.10 4.86
C ILE A 77 9.59 -13.06 4.48
N LEU A 78 10.48 -13.73 5.22
CA LEU A 78 11.90 -13.77 4.87
C LEU A 78 12.15 -14.56 3.57
N LEU A 79 11.45 -15.68 3.39
CA LEU A 79 11.58 -16.55 2.21
C LEU A 79 11.18 -15.86 0.90
N VAL A 80 10.37 -14.80 0.94
CA VAL A 80 10.02 -13.99 -0.25
C VAL A 80 11.27 -13.44 -0.96
N ASN A 81 12.33 -13.15 -0.21
CA ASN A 81 13.60 -12.65 -0.77
C ASN A 81 14.26 -13.69 -1.69
N GLY A 82 14.08 -14.98 -1.41
CA GLY A 82 14.60 -16.05 -2.27
C GLY A 82 14.02 -15.96 -3.68
N PHE A 83 12.70 -15.77 -3.79
CA PHE A 83 12.01 -15.62 -5.07
C PHE A 83 12.45 -14.35 -5.82
N ILE A 84 12.60 -13.23 -5.11
CA ILE A 84 13.08 -11.95 -5.68
C ILE A 84 14.49 -12.09 -6.25
N LEU A 85 15.40 -12.68 -5.48
CA LEU A 85 16.79 -12.85 -5.89
C LEU A 85 16.93 -13.88 -7.02
N PHE A 86 16.07 -14.90 -7.05
CA PHE A 86 16.04 -15.88 -8.12
C PHE A 86 15.65 -15.24 -9.46
N ASP A 87 14.57 -14.47 -9.51
CA ASP A 87 14.17 -13.75 -10.74
C ASP A 87 15.24 -12.74 -11.18
N PHE A 88 15.86 -12.04 -10.23
CA PHE A 88 16.98 -11.14 -10.54
C PHE A 88 18.17 -11.89 -11.14
N ALA A 89 18.53 -13.06 -10.60
CA ALA A 89 19.63 -13.86 -11.12
C ALA A 89 19.34 -14.37 -12.54
N LEU A 90 18.09 -14.77 -12.82
CA LEU A 90 17.66 -15.16 -14.17
C LEU A 90 17.75 -13.99 -15.14
N GLU A 91 17.24 -12.82 -14.76
CA GLU A 91 17.28 -11.62 -15.62
C GLU A 91 18.73 -11.16 -15.88
N LYS A 92 19.59 -11.23 -14.86
CA LYS A 92 21.02 -10.93 -14.99
C LYS A 92 21.72 -11.89 -15.95
N ARG A 93 21.44 -13.20 -15.86
CA ARG A 93 21.98 -14.19 -16.81
C ARG A 93 21.46 -13.94 -18.23
N LEU A 94 20.18 -13.62 -18.38
CA LEU A 94 19.57 -13.34 -19.67
C LEU A 94 20.19 -12.08 -20.32
N SER A 95 20.52 -11.06 -19.52
CA SER A 95 21.21 -9.85 -19.99
C SER A 95 22.63 -10.13 -20.52
N GLN A 96 23.34 -11.11 -19.97
CA GLN A 96 24.69 -11.49 -20.43
C GLN A 96 24.63 -12.31 -21.72
N LEU A 97 23.54 -13.06 -21.89
CA LEU A 97 23.26 -13.92 -23.02
C LEU A 97 22.57 -13.17 -24.18
N GLN A 98 22.77 -11.85 -24.30
CA GLN A 98 22.04 -10.94 -25.20
C GLN A 98 22.09 -11.30 -26.71
N GLN A 99 22.95 -12.22 -27.13
CA GLN A 99 23.05 -12.75 -28.50
C GLN A 99 22.56 -14.21 -28.64
N SER A 100 21.96 -14.78 -27.60
CA SER A 100 21.51 -16.17 -27.61
C SER A 100 20.25 -16.37 -28.45
N SER A 101 20.09 -17.56 -29.01
CA SER A 101 18.94 -17.91 -29.85
C SER A 101 17.60 -17.69 -29.12
N PRO A 102 16.52 -17.34 -29.84
CA PRO A 102 15.19 -17.07 -29.27
C PRO A 102 14.63 -18.25 -28.44
N LYS A 103 15.08 -19.48 -28.73
CA LYS A 103 14.73 -20.67 -27.95
C LYS A 103 15.22 -20.59 -26.50
N VAL A 104 16.42 -20.04 -26.28
CA VAL A 104 17.02 -19.91 -24.94
C VAL A 104 16.26 -18.85 -24.15
N GLU A 105 15.94 -17.71 -24.77
CA GLU A 105 15.13 -16.66 -24.14
C GLU A 105 13.77 -17.20 -23.68
N ASN A 106 13.06 -17.94 -24.53
CA ASN A 106 11.78 -18.55 -24.17
C ASN A 106 11.89 -19.51 -22.97
N GLN A 107 13.01 -20.22 -22.81
CA GLN A 107 13.24 -21.07 -21.63
C GLN A 107 13.38 -20.23 -20.35
N TYR A 108 14.16 -19.14 -20.38
CA TYR A 108 14.30 -18.26 -19.21
C TYR A 108 12.97 -17.58 -18.83
N VAL A 109 12.21 -17.10 -19.81
CA VAL A 109 10.88 -16.50 -19.58
C VAL A 109 9.91 -17.54 -19.01
N PHE A 110 9.97 -18.80 -19.46
CA PHE A 110 9.17 -19.89 -18.89
C PHE A 110 9.53 -20.16 -17.42
N ILE A 111 10.82 -20.20 -17.08
CA ILE A 111 11.27 -20.37 -15.69
C ILE A 111 10.84 -19.18 -14.82
N GLN A 112 10.96 -17.94 -15.31
CA GLN A 112 10.46 -16.75 -14.60
C GLN A 112 8.94 -16.82 -14.37
N SER A 113 8.18 -17.27 -15.37
CA SER A 113 6.73 -17.46 -15.24
C SER A 113 6.38 -18.54 -14.21
N LEU A 114 7.15 -19.63 -14.15
CA LEU A 114 7.02 -20.66 -13.12
C LEU A 114 7.34 -20.10 -11.73
N ASN A 115 8.38 -19.26 -11.60
CA ASN A 115 8.70 -18.60 -10.34
C ASN A 115 7.56 -17.68 -9.86
N LEU A 116 6.99 -16.89 -10.75
CA LEU A 116 5.81 -16.05 -10.47
C LEU A 116 4.61 -16.86 -10.00
N PHE A 117 4.35 -18.01 -10.63
CA PHE A 117 3.31 -18.94 -10.19
C PHE A 117 3.60 -19.49 -8.78
N MET A 118 4.84 -19.86 -8.51
CA MET A 118 5.26 -20.37 -7.20
C MET A 118 5.13 -19.33 -6.09
N ILE A 119 5.34 -18.04 -6.38
CA ILE A 119 5.11 -16.95 -5.41
C ILE A 119 3.65 -16.95 -4.91
N LEU A 120 2.67 -17.34 -5.73
CA LEU A 120 1.27 -17.37 -5.29
C LEU A 120 0.91 -18.67 -4.55
N VAL A 121 1.40 -19.81 -5.03
CA VAL A 121 1.04 -21.13 -4.48
C VAL A 121 1.78 -21.44 -3.18
N PHE A 122 3.05 -21.07 -3.08
CA PHE A 122 3.90 -21.37 -1.92
C PHE A 122 3.36 -20.82 -0.58
N PRO A 123 3.00 -19.53 -0.44
CA PRO A 123 2.45 -19.04 0.83
C PRO A 123 1.12 -19.70 1.17
N ALA A 124 0.27 -20.00 0.18
CA ALA A 124 -1.03 -20.66 0.41
C ALA A 124 -0.86 -22.08 0.96
N THR A 125 0.03 -22.89 0.37
CA THR A 125 0.29 -24.26 0.84
C THR A 125 0.99 -24.28 2.20
N TYR A 126 1.93 -23.36 2.43
CA TYR A 126 2.63 -23.23 3.70
C TYR A 126 1.68 -22.84 4.84
N ILE A 127 0.80 -21.86 4.61
CA ILE A 127 -0.21 -21.43 5.58
C ILE A 127 -1.20 -22.57 5.88
N TYR A 128 -1.65 -23.29 4.83
CA TYR A 128 -2.55 -24.43 5.01
C TYR A 128 -1.96 -25.52 5.90
N TRP A 129 -0.65 -25.81 5.76
CA TRP A 129 0.00 -26.86 6.53
C TRP A 129 0.38 -26.43 7.95
N ARG A 130 0.87 -25.19 8.14
CA ARG A 130 1.38 -24.70 9.42
C ARG A 130 0.34 -23.99 10.29
N GLN A 131 -0.81 -23.59 9.72
CA GLN A 131 -1.89 -22.89 10.42
C GLN A 131 -1.38 -21.73 11.32
N PRO A 132 -0.63 -20.78 10.76
CA PRO A 132 -0.10 -19.63 11.51
C PRO A 132 -1.22 -18.73 12.03
N ASN A 133 -0.87 -17.78 12.91
CA ASN A 133 -1.79 -16.73 13.34
C ASN A 133 -2.41 -16.01 12.11
N PRO A 134 -3.74 -15.84 12.05
CA PRO A 134 -4.42 -15.28 10.88
C PRO A 134 -3.94 -13.87 10.51
N VAL A 135 -3.56 -13.04 11.49
CA VAL A 135 -3.04 -11.69 11.23
C VAL A 135 -1.68 -11.75 10.54
N GLY A 136 -0.79 -12.63 11.02
CA GLY A 136 0.53 -12.84 10.42
C GLY A 136 0.44 -13.46 9.02
N ALA A 137 -0.48 -14.41 8.82
CA ALA A 137 -0.78 -14.99 7.51
C ALA A 137 -1.31 -13.93 6.53
N PHE A 138 -2.24 -13.07 6.96
CA PHE A 138 -2.77 -11.99 6.14
C PHE A 138 -1.66 -11.04 5.66
N ILE A 139 -0.80 -10.58 6.57
CA ILE A 139 0.33 -9.70 6.24
C ILE A 139 1.29 -10.39 5.25
N ALA A 140 1.62 -11.66 5.48
CA ALA A 140 2.51 -12.40 4.60
C ALA A 140 1.91 -12.54 3.19
N VAL A 141 0.64 -12.93 3.07
CA VAL A 141 -0.03 -13.05 1.75
C VAL A 141 -0.06 -11.70 1.04
N CYS A 142 -0.37 -10.59 1.73
CA CYS A 142 -0.31 -9.26 1.13
C CYS A 142 1.09 -8.93 0.58
N ILE A 143 2.16 -9.24 1.32
CA ILE A 143 3.55 -9.03 0.86
C ILE A 143 3.84 -9.88 -0.38
N TYR A 144 3.45 -11.14 -0.39
CA TYR A 144 3.62 -12.03 -1.56
C TYR A 144 2.85 -11.53 -2.78
N SER A 145 1.61 -11.07 -2.62
CA SER A 145 0.83 -10.48 -3.71
C SER A 145 1.46 -9.21 -4.26
N VAL A 146 1.97 -8.32 -3.41
CA VAL A 146 2.69 -7.11 -3.84
C VAL A 146 3.96 -7.48 -4.60
N VAL A 147 4.76 -8.43 -4.08
CA VAL A 147 5.99 -8.90 -4.73
C VAL A 147 5.69 -9.56 -6.07
N PHE A 148 4.63 -10.35 -6.18
CA PHE A 148 4.17 -10.93 -7.44
C PHE A 148 3.90 -9.84 -8.49
N LEU A 149 3.09 -8.83 -8.16
CA LEU A 149 2.76 -7.73 -9.09
C LEU A 149 4.01 -6.94 -9.49
N LYS A 150 4.92 -6.71 -8.54
CA LYS A 150 6.19 -6.03 -8.80
C LYS A 150 7.12 -6.82 -9.72
N LEU A 151 7.33 -8.10 -9.44
CA LEU A 151 8.19 -8.96 -10.25
C LEU A 151 7.61 -9.15 -11.65
N PHE A 152 6.30 -9.28 -11.77
CA PHE A 152 5.62 -9.29 -13.07
C PHE A 152 5.94 -8.02 -13.87
N SER A 153 5.77 -6.83 -13.28
CA SER A 153 6.12 -5.57 -13.92
C SER A 153 7.62 -5.48 -14.27
N TYR A 154 8.49 -5.91 -13.36
CA TYR A 154 9.95 -5.93 -13.54
C TYR A 154 10.37 -6.80 -14.73
N ILE A 155 9.85 -8.02 -14.85
CA ILE A 155 10.15 -8.93 -15.96
C ILE A 155 9.69 -8.33 -17.29
N HIS A 156 8.46 -7.81 -17.35
CA HIS A 156 7.89 -7.24 -18.56
C HIS A 156 8.67 -6.02 -19.08
N VAL A 157 9.04 -5.10 -18.19
CA VAL A 157 9.76 -3.88 -18.57
C VAL A 157 11.19 -4.21 -19.00
N ASN A 158 11.91 -5.09 -18.29
CA ASN A 158 13.24 -5.51 -18.70
C ASN A 158 13.24 -6.28 -20.02
N HIS A 159 12.24 -7.14 -20.25
CA HIS A 159 12.04 -7.81 -21.53
C HIS A 159 11.87 -6.81 -22.68
N ARG A 160 11.00 -5.80 -22.51
CA ARG A 160 10.82 -4.73 -23.51
C ARG A 160 12.11 -3.94 -23.77
N CYS A 161 12.84 -3.57 -22.72
CA CYS A 161 14.11 -2.86 -22.86
C CYS A 161 15.17 -3.68 -23.60
N ARG A 162 15.23 -4.99 -23.34
CA ARG A 162 16.14 -5.90 -24.03
C ARG A 162 15.79 -6.04 -25.52
N GLN A 163 14.51 -6.20 -25.86
CA GLN A 163 14.05 -6.25 -27.25
C GLN A 163 14.43 -4.98 -28.02
N ALA A 164 14.15 -3.81 -27.44
CA ALA A 164 14.50 -2.52 -28.03
C ALA A 164 16.02 -2.36 -28.26
N LEU A 165 16.87 -2.95 -27.41
CA LEU A 165 18.32 -2.94 -27.60
C LEU A 165 18.78 -3.87 -28.73
N ILE A 166 18.13 -5.01 -28.90
CA ILE A 166 18.42 -5.94 -30.00
C ILE A 166 18.03 -5.29 -31.34
N GLU A 167 16.86 -4.67 -31.40
CA GLU A 167 16.38 -3.92 -32.57
C GLU A 167 17.35 -2.79 -32.94
N LYS A 168 17.73 -1.93 -31.97
CA LYS A 168 18.70 -0.85 -32.19
C LYS A 168 20.07 -1.33 -32.67
N LYS A 169 20.51 -2.51 -32.24
CA LYS A 169 21.78 -3.09 -32.68
C LYS A 169 21.71 -3.59 -34.13
N ASN A 170 20.53 -4.02 -34.58
CA ASN A 170 20.32 -4.44 -35.96
C ASN A 170 20.26 -3.23 -36.92
N ASP A 171 19.74 -2.09 -36.48
CA ASP A 171 19.58 -0.86 -37.29
C ASP A 171 20.85 0.00 -37.48
N SER A 172 21.99 -0.39 -36.90
CA SER A 172 23.36 0.08 -37.20
C SER A 172 23.55 1.53 -37.73
N HIS A 173 23.02 2.58 -37.09
CA HIS A 173 23.47 3.97 -37.37
C HIS A 173 23.29 4.98 -36.21
N GLU A 174 23.31 4.56 -34.94
CA GLU A 174 23.32 5.51 -33.83
C GLU A 174 24.41 5.23 -32.79
N LYS A 175 25.16 6.29 -32.43
CA LYS A 175 26.24 6.27 -31.45
C LYS A 175 25.70 5.95 -30.05
N ALA A 176 26.52 5.23 -29.28
CA ALA A 176 26.25 4.88 -27.90
C ALA A 176 25.88 6.12 -27.05
N PRO A 177 24.82 6.06 -26.23
CA PRO A 177 24.43 7.20 -25.41
C PRO A 177 25.51 7.51 -24.36
N HIS A 178 25.78 8.80 -24.18
CA HIS A 178 26.78 9.34 -23.26
C HIS A 178 26.56 8.87 -21.80
N PRO A 179 27.63 8.64 -21.02
CA PRO A 179 27.58 8.06 -19.67
C PRO A 179 27.05 9.00 -18.56
N LYS A 180 26.59 10.21 -18.88
CA LYS A 180 26.00 11.18 -17.94
C LYS A 180 24.49 11.37 -18.20
N GLY A 181 23.79 10.25 -18.39
CA GLY A 181 22.36 10.20 -18.71
C GLY A 181 21.57 9.34 -17.71
N PRO A 182 20.23 9.23 -17.91
CA PRO A 182 19.36 8.33 -17.13
C PRO A 182 19.88 6.88 -17.17
N ILE A 183 19.54 6.09 -16.16
CA ILE A 183 19.94 4.67 -16.08
C ILE A 183 19.35 3.94 -17.31
N VAL A 184 20.21 3.28 -18.08
CA VAL A 184 19.84 2.49 -19.27
C VAL A 184 20.14 1.01 -19.01
N TYR A 185 19.32 0.11 -19.56
CA TYR A 185 19.61 -1.32 -19.56
C TYR A 185 20.93 -1.61 -20.30
N PRO A 186 21.80 -2.50 -19.81
CA PRO A 186 21.64 -3.41 -18.66
C PRO A 186 22.14 -2.86 -17.32
N ASN A 187 22.58 -1.59 -17.25
CA ASN A 187 23.16 -1.02 -16.02
C ASN A 187 22.13 -0.86 -14.88
N ASN A 188 20.83 -1.03 -15.16
CA ASN A 188 19.78 -1.06 -14.16
C ASN A 188 19.83 -2.32 -13.28
N LEU A 189 20.45 -3.42 -13.73
CA LEU A 189 20.50 -4.73 -13.06
C LEU A 189 21.49 -4.75 -11.87
N SER A 190 21.21 -3.92 -10.87
CA SER A 190 21.93 -3.85 -9.60
C SER A 190 21.00 -4.21 -8.43
N TYR A 191 21.54 -4.85 -7.40
CA TYR A 191 20.81 -5.17 -6.17
C TYR A 191 20.20 -3.92 -5.53
N THR A 192 20.90 -2.77 -5.61
CA THR A 192 20.41 -1.50 -5.07
C THR A 192 19.15 -1.03 -5.79
N ASN A 193 19.10 -1.16 -7.11
CA ASN A 193 17.94 -0.76 -7.90
C ASN A 193 16.76 -1.73 -7.71
N LEU A 194 17.06 -3.03 -7.63
CA LEU A 194 16.07 -4.06 -7.35
C LEU A 194 15.39 -3.81 -5.99
N TYR A 195 16.17 -3.73 -4.92
CA TYR A 195 15.59 -3.54 -3.58
C TYR A 195 14.96 -2.15 -3.43
N TYR A 196 15.50 -1.12 -4.09
CA TYR A 196 14.83 0.16 -4.15
C TYR A 196 13.40 0.03 -4.70
N PHE A 197 13.22 -0.68 -5.82
CA PHE A 197 11.90 -0.93 -6.40
C PHE A 197 11.03 -1.82 -5.52
N MET A 198 11.60 -2.87 -4.91
CA MET A 198 10.85 -3.76 -4.02
C MET A 198 10.26 -3.02 -2.81
N PHE A 199 10.94 -2.00 -2.30
CA PHE A 199 10.41 -1.15 -1.23
C PHE A 199 9.63 0.07 -1.72
N ALA A 200 9.81 0.55 -2.96
CA ALA A 200 9.10 1.71 -3.47
C ALA A 200 7.57 1.51 -3.42
N PRO A 201 6.77 2.52 -3.04
CA PRO A 201 5.32 2.40 -2.94
C PRO A 201 4.65 2.50 -4.33
N THR A 202 5.08 1.67 -5.28
CA THR A 202 4.52 1.52 -6.62
C THR A 202 4.65 0.08 -7.07
N LEU A 203 3.70 -0.37 -7.88
CA LEU A 203 3.70 -1.71 -8.48
C LEU A 203 4.32 -1.72 -9.88
N CYS A 204 4.41 -0.56 -10.53
CA CYS A 204 4.95 -0.42 -11.88
C CYS A 204 6.46 -0.17 -11.82
N TYR A 205 7.24 -1.06 -12.43
CA TYR A 205 8.68 -0.88 -12.55
C TYR A 205 9.02 0.16 -13.61
N GLU A 206 9.93 1.06 -13.28
CA GLU A 206 10.52 2.02 -14.20
C GLU A 206 12.03 2.06 -13.93
N LEU A 207 12.83 2.32 -14.97
CA LEU A 207 14.28 2.40 -14.82
C LEU A 207 14.68 3.63 -13.97
N ASN A 208 13.95 4.73 -14.10
CA ASN A 208 14.29 6.03 -13.52
C ASN A 208 13.11 6.64 -12.77
N PHE A 209 12.93 6.25 -11.51
CA PHE A 209 11.88 6.83 -10.68
C PHE A 209 12.13 8.30 -10.32
N PRO A 210 11.09 9.16 -10.30
CA PRO A 210 11.22 10.53 -9.84
C PRO A 210 11.65 10.56 -8.37
N ARG A 211 12.62 11.41 -8.04
CA ARG A 211 13.21 11.51 -6.69
C ARG A 211 12.93 12.85 -6.02
N SER A 212 12.58 12.78 -4.74
CA SER A 212 12.51 13.96 -3.88
C SER A 212 13.93 14.44 -3.53
N PRO A 213 14.21 15.76 -3.54
CA PRO A 213 15.56 16.28 -3.32
C PRO A 213 16.07 16.07 -1.88
N ARG A 214 15.18 16.06 -0.89
CA ARG A 214 15.51 15.92 0.53
C ARG A 214 14.43 15.18 1.29
N ILE A 215 14.82 14.59 2.43
CA ILE A 215 13.93 13.96 3.40
C ILE A 215 13.45 15.01 4.41
N ARG A 216 12.14 15.20 4.53
CA ARG A 216 11.49 16.17 5.43
C ARG A 216 11.14 15.48 6.76
N LYS A 217 12.04 15.59 7.75
CA LYS A 217 11.88 14.97 9.08
C LYS A 217 10.55 15.30 9.78
N ARG A 218 10.09 16.56 9.71
CA ARG A 218 8.79 16.98 10.27
C ARG A 218 7.61 16.28 9.60
N PHE A 219 7.71 16.01 8.30
CA PHE A 219 6.68 15.25 7.58
C PHE A 219 6.63 13.80 8.07
N ILE A 220 7.79 13.15 8.20
CA ILE A 220 7.91 11.79 8.77
C ILE A 220 7.29 11.72 10.15
N LEU A 221 7.70 12.59 11.08
CA LEU A 221 7.19 12.58 12.45
C LEU A 221 5.66 12.74 12.48
N ARG A 222 5.12 13.65 11.67
CA ARG A 222 3.68 13.84 11.52
C ARG A 222 3.00 12.56 11.02
N ARG A 223 3.51 11.92 9.98
CA ARG A 223 2.95 10.67 9.43
C ARG A 223 3.00 9.53 10.45
N CYS A 224 4.11 9.38 11.18
CA CYS A 224 4.23 8.38 12.24
C CYS A 224 3.20 8.61 13.36
N GLY A 225 3.03 9.87 13.80
CA GLY A 225 2.03 10.22 14.80
C GLY A 225 0.60 9.92 14.33
N GLU A 226 0.27 10.23 13.08
CA GLU A 226 -1.03 9.90 12.48
C GLU A 226 -1.27 8.39 12.42
N ILE A 227 -0.28 7.59 12.02
CA ILE A 227 -0.38 6.11 12.00
C ILE A 227 -0.64 5.58 13.40
N LEU A 228 0.12 6.02 14.41
CA LEU A 228 -0.05 5.57 15.79
C LEU A 228 -1.45 5.89 16.33
N VAL A 229 -1.88 7.14 16.20
CA VAL A 229 -3.19 7.60 16.68
C VAL A 229 -4.34 6.83 16.00
N LEU A 230 -4.28 6.69 14.67
CA LEU A 230 -5.35 6.04 13.92
C LEU A 230 -5.38 4.52 14.09
N LEU A 231 -4.23 3.85 14.25
CA LEU A 231 -4.20 2.42 14.59
C LEU A 231 -4.73 2.17 16.00
N SER A 232 -4.39 3.02 16.98
CA SER A 232 -4.99 2.95 18.31
C SER A 232 -6.50 3.16 18.27
N LEU A 233 -6.98 4.14 17.50
CA LEU A 233 -8.41 4.36 17.29
C LEU A 233 -9.09 3.14 16.64
N GLN A 234 -8.47 2.56 15.61
CA GLN A 234 -8.98 1.36 14.94
C GLN A 234 -9.09 0.16 15.90
N TYR A 235 -8.09 -0.04 16.76
CA TYR A 235 -8.12 -1.06 17.79
C TYR A 235 -9.27 -0.83 18.80
N CYS A 236 -9.42 0.41 19.29
CA CYS A 236 -10.49 0.77 20.22
C CYS A 236 -11.88 0.54 19.61
N LEU A 237 -12.11 1.00 18.38
CA LEU A 237 -13.37 0.78 17.66
C LEU A 237 -13.66 -0.71 17.44
N GLY A 238 -12.63 -1.51 17.12
CA GLY A 238 -12.76 -2.96 17.03
C GLY A 238 -13.17 -3.59 18.35
N GLN A 239 -12.51 -3.23 19.46
CA GLN A 239 -12.79 -3.77 20.79
C GLN A 239 -14.13 -3.32 21.38
N GLN A 240 -14.52 -2.06 21.17
CA GLN A 240 -15.70 -1.47 21.81
C GLN A 240 -16.96 -1.63 20.97
N TRP A 241 -16.86 -1.60 19.64
CA TRP A 241 -18.05 -1.61 18.77
C TRP A 241 -18.23 -2.96 18.07
N ILE A 242 -17.18 -3.54 17.50
CA ILE A 242 -17.29 -4.82 16.77
C ILE A 242 -17.35 -6.01 17.73
N LEU A 243 -16.41 -6.09 18.68
CA LEU A 243 -16.27 -7.27 19.53
C LEU A 243 -17.50 -7.58 20.40
N PRO A 244 -18.22 -6.61 21.00
CA PRO A 244 -19.43 -6.92 21.77
C PRO A 244 -20.52 -7.54 20.89
N ILE A 245 -20.69 -7.03 19.65
CA ILE A 245 -21.65 -7.57 18.69
C ILE A 245 -21.25 -9.01 18.33
N LEU A 246 -19.96 -9.27 18.06
CA LEU A 246 -19.49 -10.63 17.77
C LEU A 246 -19.63 -11.59 18.96
N ARG A 247 -19.42 -11.12 20.19
CA ARG A 247 -19.60 -11.93 21.42
C ARG A 247 -21.06 -12.29 21.69
N THR A 248 -22.03 -11.58 21.09
CA THR A 248 -23.44 -12.01 21.15
C THR A 248 -23.76 -13.22 20.27
N LEU A 249 -22.81 -13.66 19.44
CA LEU A 249 -22.98 -14.87 18.63
C LEU A 249 -22.76 -16.11 19.53
N ASP A 250 -23.85 -16.80 19.83
CA ASP A 250 -23.88 -18.07 20.55
C ASP A 250 -23.56 -19.28 19.65
N ARG A 251 -23.62 -19.09 18.32
CA ARG A 251 -23.40 -20.13 17.32
C ARG A 251 -22.85 -19.53 16.01
N PRO A 252 -22.23 -20.33 15.11
CA PRO A 252 -21.71 -19.83 13.85
C PRO A 252 -22.81 -19.25 12.93
N LEU A 253 -22.43 -18.31 12.06
CA LEU A 253 -23.35 -17.54 11.21
C LEU A 253 -24.22 -18.40 10.27
N ASN A 254 -23.71 -19.59 9.89
CA ASN A 254 -24.41 -20.53 9.01
C ASN A 254 -25.65 -21.19 9.65
N GLN A 255 -25.82 -21.09 10.97
CA GLN A 255 -26.94 -21.69 11.70
C GLN A 255 -28.09 -20.71 12.00
N TYR A 256 -27.95 -19.42 11.68
CA TYR A 256 -29.02 -18.44 11.85
C TYR A 256 -29.88 -18.31 10.60
N SER A 257 -31.11 -17.80 10.79
CA SER A 257 -31.96 -17.44 9.66
C SER A 257 -31.40 -16.22 8.91
N THR A 258 -31.75 -16.10 7.63
CA THR A 258 -31.31 -14.98 6.78
C THR A 258 -31.65 -13.62 7.39
N LEU A 259 -32.84 -13.48 7.98
CA LEU A 259 -33.27 -12.22 8.60
C LEU A 259 -32.39 -11.82 9.80
N GLN A 260 -32.04 -12.79 10.65
CA GLN A 260 -31.14 -12.57 11.79
C GLN A 260 -29.73 -12.19 11.32
N ASN A 261 -29.25 -12.78 10.23
CA ASN A 261 -27.97 -12.42 9.64
C ASN A 261 -27.98 -11.01 9.03
N VAL A 262 -29.06 -10.60 8.37
CA VAL A 262 -29.22 -9.24 7.84
C VAL A 262 -29.26 -8.20 8.96
N GLU A 263 -30.04 -8.43 10.02
CA GLU A 263 -30.10 -7.51 11.15
C GLU A 263 -28.71 -7.27 11.77
N ARG A 264 -27.94 -8.34 11.96
CA ARG A 264 -26.57 -8.24 12.49
C ARG A 264 -25.61 -7.55 11.53
N LEU A 265 -25.72 -7.84 10.23
CA LEU A 265 -24.91 -7.16 9.22
C LEU A 265 -25.15 -5.65 9.24
N LEU A 266 -26.41 -5.22 9.38
CA LEU A 266 -26.75 -3.79 9.50
C LEU A 266 -26.17 -3.16 10.77
N ARG A 267 -26.19 -3.87 11.91
CA ARG A 267 -25.53 -3.41 13.16
C ARG A 267 -24.01 -3.26 13.00
N LEU A 268 -23.38 -4.13 12.20
CA LEU A 268 -21.95 -4.10 11.91
C LEU A 268 -21.59 -3.12 10.79
N ALA A 269 -22.55 -2.68 9.97
CA ALA A 269 -22.26 -1.87 8.79
C ALA A 269 -21.55 -0.57 9.15
N LEU A 270 -22.10 0.24 10.06
CA LEU A 270 -21.50 1.52 10.46
C LEU A 270 -20.07 1.38 11.03
N PRO A 271 -19.81 0.55 12.06
CA PRO A 271 -18.46 0.40 12.59
C PRO A 271 -17.50 -0.17 11.53
N ASN A 272 -17.95 -1.08 10.67
CA ASN A 272 -17.13 -1.63 9.60
C ASN A 272 -16.72 -0.57 8.56
N HIS A 273 -17.64 0.29 8.11
CA HIS A 273 -17.31 1.36 7.16
C HIS A 273 -16.32 2.36 7.78
N LEU A 274 -16.50 2.71 9.06
CA LEU A 274 -15.57 3.59 9.77
C LEU A 274 -14.16 2.98 9.85
N LEU A 275 -14.05 1.69 10.19
CA LEU A 275 -12.77 0.98 10.20
C LEU A 275 -12.12 0.94 8.82
N TRP A 276 -12.90 0.75 7.75
CA TRP A 276 -12.43 0.80 6.36
C TRP A 276 -11.88 2.16 5.96
N LEU A 277 -12.55 3.25 6.33
CA LEU A 277 -12.09 4.62 6.06
C LEU A 277 -10.80 4.94 6.81
N ILE A 278 -10.70 4.51 8.07
CA ILE A 278 -9.48 4.66 8.87
C ILE A 278 -8.34 3.84 8.24
N LEU A 279 -8.59 2.59 7.88
CA LEU A 279 -7.61 1.72 7.23
C LEU A 279 -7.12 2.31 5.91
N PHE A 280 -8.03 2.85 5.09
CA PHE A 280 -7.69 3.55 3.87
C PHE A 280 -6.71 4.70 4.14
N TYR A 281 -7.04 5.59 5.09
CA TYR A 281 -6.19 6.73 5.41
C TYR A 281 -4.84 6.29 6.00
N VAL A 282 -4.83 5.33 6.93
CA VAL A 282 -3.60 4.81 7.54
C VAL A 282 -2.68 4.20 6.49
N TYR A 283 -3.22 3.37 5.60
CA TYR A 283 -2.43 2.66 4.61
C TYR A 283 -2.05 3.56 3.42
N PHE A 284 -3.04 3.98 2.62
CA PHE A 284 -2.80 4.69 1.35
C PHE A 284 -2.27 6.11 1.56
N HIS A 285 -2.78 6.82 2.56
CA HIS A 285 -2.31 8.17 2.82
C HIS A 285 -1.05 8.16 3.69
N SER A 286 -1.11 7.68 4.93
CA SER A 286 0.00 7.89 5.87
C SER A 286 1.16 6.92 5.67
N THR A 287 0.91 5.63 5.49
CA THR A 287 1.98 4.61 5.36
C THR A 287 2.72 4.72 4.04
N LEU A 288 2.00 4.81 2.90
CA LEU A 288 2.67 4.96 1.60
C LEU A 288 3.43 6.28 1.47
N ASN A 289 2.90 7.40 2.00
CA ASN A 289 3.65 8.66 2.00
C ASN A 289 4.87 8.63 2.93
N LEU A 290 4.79 7.92 4.07
CA LEU A 290 5.93 7.72 4.94
C LEU A 290 7.01 6.91 4.20
N LEU A 291 6.63 5.80 3.58
CA LEU A 291 7.54 4.96 2.79
C LEU A 291 8.15 5.73 1.61
N ALA A 292 7.34 6.52 0.90
CA ALA A 292 7.80 7.40 -0.18
C ALA A 292 8.83 8.42 0.31
N GLU A 293 8.58 9.07 1.44
CA GLU A 293 9.52 10.06 2.00
C GLU A 293 10.84 9.41 2.43
N LEU A 294 10.79 8.24 3.07
CA LEU A 294 11.97 7.48 3.49
C LEU A 294 12.83 7.05 2.29
N LEU A 295 12.17 6.63 1.20
CA LEU A 295 12.82 6.20 -0.03
C LEU A 295 13.15 7.36 -0.99
N ARG A 296 12.75 8.59 -0.66
CA ARG A 296 12.79 9.76 -1.55
C ARG A 296 12.06 9.53 -2.87
N PHE A 297 10.98 8.76 -2.86
CA PHE A 297 10.09 8.58 -4.01
C PHE A 297 9.26 9.85 -4.23
N GLY A 298 9.30 10.37 -5.46
CA GLY A 298 8.71 11.65 -5.83
C GLY A 298 7.24 11.57 -6.21
N ASP A 299 6.82 10.47 -6.82
CA ASP A 299 5.42 10.24 -7.17
C ASP A 299 4.63 9.81 -5.91
N ARG A 300 3.55 10.51 -5.61
CA ARG A 300 2.77 10.31 -4.37
C ARG A 300 1.28 10.24 -4.64
N LEU A 301 0.90 10.06 -5.91
CA LEU A 301 -0.49 9.93 -6.31
C LEU A 301 -0.93 8.47 -6.14
N PHE A 302 -1.07 8.02 -4.89
CA PHE A 302 -1.53 6.65 -4.58
C PHE A 302 -3.05 6.47 -4.69
N TYR A 303 -3.79 7.58 -4.65
CA TYR A 303 -5.24 7.62 -4.77
C TYR A 303 -5.67 8.99 -5.30
N ARG A 304 -6.86 9.04 -5.89
CA ARG A 304 -7.54 10.26 -6.35
C ARG A 304 -8.76 10.54 -5.46
N ASP A 305 -9.50 11.59 -5.77
CA ASP A 305 -10.71 12.04 -5.07
C ASP A 305 -11.90 11.09 -5.25
N TRP A 306 -11.75 9.84 -4.83
CA TRP A 306 -12.77 8.78 -4.93
C TRP A 306 -14.05 9.09 -4.17
N TRP A 307 -14.01 9.97 -3.16
CA TRP A 307 -15.20 10.42 -2.42
C TRP A 307 -16.12 11.33 -3.25
N ASN A 308 -15.62 11.88 -4.37
CA ASN A 308 -16.40 12.66 -5.32
C ASN A 308 -16.83 11.82 -6.54
N ALA A 309 -16.60 10.51 -6.54
CA ALA A 309 -16.99 9.65 -7.65
C ALA A 309 -18.51 9.62 -7.82
N THR A 310 -18.95 9.85 -9.06
CA THR A 310 -20.37 9.89 -9.45
C THR A 310 -20.93 8.52 -9.78
N ASP A 311 -20.06 7.59 -10.19
CA ASP A 311 -20.40 6.21 -10.47
C ASP A 311 -19.38 5.22 -9.87
N LEU A 312 -19.74 3.94 -9.91
CA LEU A 312 -18.90 2.88 -9.35
C LEU A 312 -17.61 2.67 -10.15
N TYR A 313 -17.63 2.95 -11.46
CA TYR A 313 -16.46 2.80 -12.32
C TYR A 313 -15.37 3.83 -11.98
N GLU A 314 -15.78 5.08 -11.80
CA GLU A 314 -14.94 6.19 -11.35
C GLU A 314 -14.37 5.92 -9.96
N PHE A 315 -15.17 5.38 -9.03
CA PHE A 315 -14.69 4.98 -7.71
C PHE A 315 -13.54 3.97 -7.79
N TRP A 316 -13.71 2.88 -8.55
CA TRP A 316 -12.69 1.82 -8.66
C TRP A 316 -11.38 2.29 -9.30
N ASN A 317 -11.46 3.26 -10.23
CA ASN A 317 -10.27 3.85 -10.86
C ASN A 317 -9.55 4.89 -9.97
N ARG A 318 -10.22 5.41 -8.93
CA ARG A 318 -9.68 6.48 -8.07
C ARG A 318 -9.21 6.00 -6.69
N TRP A 319 -9.75 4.89 -6.19
CA TRP A 319 -9.49 4.43 -4.82
C TRP A 319 -8.03 4.00 -4.57
N ASN A 320 -7.46 3.22 -5.47
CA ASN A 320 -6.09 2.70 -5.37
C ASN A 320 -5.47 2.76 -6.77
N THR A 321 -4.76 3.86 -7.02
CA THR A 321 -4.16 4.16 -8.33
C THR A 321 -2.73 3.64 -8.35
#